data_AF-A0A943SP88-F1
#
_entry.id   AF-A0A943SP88-F1
#
_cell.length_a   1.000
_cell.length_b   1.000
_cell.length_c   1.000
_cell.angle_alpha   90.00
_cell.angle_beta   90.00
_cell.angle_gamma   90.00
#
_symmetry.space_group_name_H-M   'P 1'
#
loop_
_entity.id
_entity.type
_entity.pdbx_description
1 polymer ?
#
loop_
_entity_poly.entity_id
_entity_poly.type
_entity_poly.pdbx_seq_one_letter_code
_entity_poly.pdbx_strand_id
1 'polypeptide(L)'
;MPKKEVVLIGAGKIGRGYLAELFDVAGFHLTFLEYSPELTQALREQGKYLIIKRHADGTHSRVTISGYDAFCTQSEYQQCVDALCRTNYATVHVFPGACESIGHMIADAIRARVAAGSEEPLDIYICVNFLNATQIFTKFIEEKLETPAERAYFQEKVGLSETLVQRNGAIPQPEMLAEDPLVCYSSDIDFLPVDADPLKGEPPAGVN
;
A
#
# COMPACT_ATOMS: atom_id res chain seq x y z
N MET A 1 -21.20 7.75 5.27
CA MET A 1 -20.85 6.38 4.82
C MET A 1 -19.57 6.00 5.56
N PRO A 2 -19.39 4.75 6.03
CA PRO A 2 -18.09 4.35 6.55
C PRO A 2 -17.04 4.62 5.46
N LYS A 3 -15.93 5.26 5.84
CA LYS A 3 -14.85 5.63 4.92
C LYS A 3 -14.20 4.33 4.46
N LYS A 4 -14.07 4.09 3.16
CA LYS A 4 -13.30 2.94 2.66
C LYS A 4 -11.84 3.14 3.09
N GLU A 5 -11.18 2.14 3.64
CA GLU A 5 -9.79 2.27 4.10
C GLU A 5 -8.87 1.49 3.15
N VAL A 6 -7.62 1.98 2.98
CA VAL A 6 -6.55 1.25 2.28
C VAL A 6 -5.25 1.42 3.04
N VAL A 7 -4.48 0.33 3.11
CA VAL A 7 -3.15 0.34 3.70
C VAL A 7 -2.09 0.34 2.60
N LEU A 8 -1.21 1.34 2.59
CA LEU A 8 -0.13 1.50 1.63
C LEU A 8 1.21 1.09 2.29
N ILE A 9 1.67 -0.13 2.03
CA ILE A 9 2.88 -0.70 2.63
C ILE A 9 4.13 -0.22 1.88
N GLY A 10 4.76 0.82 2.43
CA GLY A 10 5.96 1.51 1.95
C GLY A 10 5.68 2.94 1.46
N ALA A 11 5.96 3.97 2.25
CA ALA A 11 5.71 5.36 1.84
C ALA A 11 6.80 5.91 0.89
N GLY A 12 7.31 5.11 -0.05
CA GLY A 12 8.26 5.53 -1.09
C GLY A 12 7.59 6.23 -2.28
N LYS A 13 8.31 6.35 -3.40
CA LYS A 13 7.84 7.04 -4.61
C LYS A 13 6.57 6.45 -5.20
N ILE A 14 6.45 5.11 -5.19
CA ILE A 14 5.29 4.41 -5.74
C ILE A 14 4.09 4.55 -4.78
N GLY A 15 4.28 4.26 -3.49
CA GLY A 15 3.22 4.47 -2.49
C GLY A 15 2.67 5.90 -2.48
N ARG A 16 3.54 6.91 -2.34
CA ARG A 16 3.12 8.31 -2.22
C ARG A 16 2.78 8.98 -3.55
N GLY A 17 3.56 8.73 -4.60
CA GLY A 17 3.43 9.40 -5.90
C GLY A 17 2.46 8.72 -6.87
N TYR A 18 1.95 7.55 -6.51
CA TYR A 18 1.03 6.80 -7.35
C TYR A 18 -0.18 6.28 -6.59
N LEU A 19 0.00 5.26 -5.75
CA LEU A 19 -1.13 4.54 -5.16
C LEU A 19 -1.94 5.45 -4.24
N ALA A 20 -1.30 6.35 -3.51
CA ALA A 20 -1.99 7.33 -2.68
C ALA A 20 -3.02 8.16 -3.47
N GLU A 21 -2.66 8.70 -4.62
CA GLU A 21 -3.62 9.44 -5.46
C GLU A 21 -4.72 8.54 -6.00
N LEU A 22 -4.36 7.35 -6.49
CA LEU A 22 -5.32 6.40 -7.06
C LEU A 22 -6.46 6.10 -6.07
N PHE A 23 -6.09 5.80 -4.83
CA PHE A 23 -7.05 5.49 -3.78
C PHE A 23 -7.73 6.73 -3.18
N ASP A 24 -7.03 7.87 -3.07
CA ASP A 24 -7.62 9.14 -2.60
C ASP A 24 -8.75 9.62 -3.53
N VAL A 25 -8.53 9.58 -4.85
CA VAL A 25 -9.56 9.90 -5.86
C VAL A 25 -10.74 8.93 -5.78
N ALA A 26 -10.50 7.67 -5.43
CA ALA A 26 -11.54 6.67 -5.19
C ALA A 26 -12.26 6.83 -3.83
N GLY A 27 -11.91 7.85 -3.03
CA GLY A 27 -12.57 8.20 -1.78
C GLY A 27 -12.10 7.40 -0.57
N PHE A 28 -10.92 6.80 -0.63
CA PHE A 28 -10.36 6.01 0.47
C PHE A 28 -9.67 6.88 1.53
N HIS A 29 -9.73 6.44 2.77
CA HIS A 29 -8.78 6.84 3.80
C HIS A 29 -7.47 6.08 3.61
N LEU A 30 -6.37 6.80 3.57
CA LEU A 30 -5.05 6.21 3.37
C LEU A 30 -4.36 5.99 4.72
N THR A 31 -3.75 4.82 4.90
CA THR A 31 -2.81 4.55 5.98
C THR A 31 -1.47 4.08 5.41
N PHE A 32 -0.42 4.87 5.57
CA PHE A 32 0.93 4.47 5.17
C PHE A 32 1.60 3.63 6.26
N LEU A 33 2.19 2.50 5.87
CA LEU A 33 3.12 1.76 6.72
C LEU A 33 4.53 2.00 6.20
N GLU A 34 5.37 2.68 6.97
CA GLU A 34 6.68 3.15 6.53
C GLU A 34 7.81 2.62 7.44
N TYR A 35 8.93 2.24 6.83
CA TYR A 35 10.05 1.70 7.59
C TYR A 35 10.86 2.80 8.29
N SER A 36 11.12 3.94 7.63
CA SER A 36 11.89 5.05 8.20
C SER A 36 11.09 5.80 9.26
N PRO A 37 11.55 5.84 10.53
CA PRO A 37 10.93 6.67 11.57
C PRO A 37 10.94 8.15 11.19
N GLU A 38 12.03 8.62 10.56
CA GLU A 38 12.20 10.01 10.14
C GLU A 38 11.15 10.41 9.11
N LEU A 39 10.94 9.56 8.08
CA LEU A 39 9.92 9.82 7.07
C LEU A 39 8.51 9.70 7.65
N THR A 40 8.27 8.74 8.54
CA THR A 40 6.97 8.59 9.23
C THR A 40 6.64 9.85 10.02
N GLN A 41 7.60 10.39 10.78
CA GLN A 41 7.45 11.62 11.54
C GLN A 41 7.21 12.82 10.61
N ALA A 42 8.00 12.98 9.55
CA ALA A 42 7.83 14.06 8.59
C ALA A 42 6.44 14.03 7.94
N LEU A 43 5.95 12.85 7.55
CA LEU A 43 4.60 12.68 6.99
C LEU A 43 3.50 13.12 7.96
N ARG A 44 3.64 12.80 9.25
CA ARG A 44 2.67 13.18 10.30
C ARG A 44 2.73 14.67 10.62
N GLU A 45 3.93 15.22 10.79
CA GLU A 45 4.14 16.63 11.13
C GLU A 45 3.65 17.56 10.01
N GLN A 46 3.93 17.20 8.75
CA GLN A 46 3.47 17.97 7.60
C GLN A 46 1.98 17.76 7.30
N GLY A 47 1.46 16.54 7.53
CA GLY A 47 0.04 16.17 7.38
C GLY A 47 -0.52 16.20 5.96
N LYS A 48 0.30 16.62 4.99
CA LYS A 48 0.01 16.68 3.55
C LYS A 48 1.29 16.72 2.74
N TYR A 49 1.23 16.32 1.48
CA TYR A 49 2.33 16.51 0.53
C TYR A 49 1.79 16.68 -0.90
N LEU A 50 2.66 17.15 -1.80
CA LEU A 50 2.38 17.40 -3.20
C LEU A 50 2.83 16.23 -4.07
N ILE A 51 2.02 15.87 -5.06
CA ILE A 51 2.42 15.10 -6.22
C ILE A 51 2.42 16.05 -7.41
N ILE A 52 3.56 16.15 -8.07
CA ILE A 52 3.69 16.83 -9.36
C ILE A 52 3.75 15.74 -10.43
N LYS A 53 2.80 15.78 -11.37
CA LYS A 53 2.72 14.81 -12.46
C LYS A 53 3.17 15.45 -13.75
N ARG A 54 4.07 14.80 -14.48
CA ARG A 54 4.49 15.21 -15.82
C ARG A 54 3.64 14.50 -16.88
N HIS A 55 3.04 15.29 -17.76
CA HIS A 55 2.27 14.81 -18.90
C HIS A 55 3.16 14.59 -20.13
N ALA A 56 2.66 13.81 -21.10
CA ALA A 56 3.38 13.51 -22.34
C ALA A 56 3.69 14.76 -23.18
N ASP A 57 2.84 15.79 -23.11
CA ASP A 57 3.02 17.09 -23.78
C ASP A 57 4.03 18.01 -23.08
N GLY A 58 4.62 17.55 -21.96
CA GLY A 58 5.61 18.28 -21.18
C GLY A 58 5.02 19.20 -20.11
N THR A 59 3.70 19.31 -20.01
CA THR A 59 3.04 20.08 -18.94
C THR A 59 3.05 19.34 -17.61
N HIS A 60 2.67 20.06 -16.55
CA HIS A 60 2.57 19.50 -15.20
C HIS A 60 1.19 19.72 -14.59
N SER A 61 0.66 18.70 -13.93
CA SER A 61 -0.46 18.82 -12.99
C SER A 61 0.00 18.60 -11.55
N ARG A 62 -0.82 19.05 -10.60
CA ARG A 62 -0.52 19.09 -9.18
C ARG A 62 -1.67 18.47 -8.40
N VAL A 63 -1.34 17.60 -7.45
CA VAL A 63 -2.30 16.96 -6.55
C VAL A 63 -1.78 17.02 -5.13
N THR A 64 -2.62 17.44 -4.19
CA THR A 64 -2.27 17.41 -2.76
C THR A 64 -2.91 16.19 -2.12
N ILE A 65 -2.08 15.36 -1.49
CA ILE A 65 -2.54 14.24 -0.65
C ILE A 65 -2.51 14.71 0.80
N SER A 66 -3.58 14.48 1.55
CA SER A 66 -3.70 14.94 2.94
C SER A 66 -4.70 14.09 3.73
N GLY A 67 -4.72 14.22 5.06
CA GLY A 67 -5.69 13.53 5.91
C GLY A 67 -5.50 12.01 5.97
N TYR A 68 -4.27 11.55 5.71
CA TYR A 68 -3.83 10.17 5.87
C TYR A 68 -3.29 9.91 7.27
N ASP A 69 -3.23 8.64 7.65
CA ASP A 69 -2.41 8.16 8.76
C ASP A 69 -1.07 7.62 8.23
N ALA A 70 -0.05 7.61 9.09
CA ALA A 70 1.21 6.94 8.81
C ALA A 70 1.67 6.22 10.09
N PHE A 71 2.22 5.01 10.01
CA PHE A 71 2.78 4.25 11.13
C PHE A 71 4.17 3.70 10.78
N CYS A 72 5.09 3.74 11.73
CA CYS A 72 6.42 3.21 11.53
C CYS A 72 6.42 1.69 11.78
N THR A 73 6.82 0.90 10.78
CA THR A 73 6.85 -0.57 10.88
C THR A 73 7.86 -1.10 11.89
N GLN A 74 8.84 -0.28 12.30
CA GLN A 74 9.85 -0.65 13.30
C GLN A 74 9.39 -0.40 14.75
N SER A 75 8.64 0.67 15.01
CA SER A 75 8.29 1.11 16.37
C SER A 75 6.80 1.00 16.70
N GLU A 76 5.94 0.85 15.70
CA GLU A 76 4.47 0.88 15.82
C GLU A 76 3.85 -0.35 15.16
N TYR A 77 4.51 -1.51 15.28
CA TYR A 77 4.10 -2.75 14.63
C TYR A 77 2.65 -3.16 14.91
N GLN A 78 2.17 -2.98 16.15
CA GLN A 78 0.78 -3.31 16.48
C GLN A 78 -0.21 -2.43 15.71
N GLN A 79 0.06 -1.13 15.58
CA GLN A 79 -0.77 -0.21 14.83
C GLN A 79 -0.79 -0.57 13.33
N CYS A 80 0.34 -1.06 12.79
CA CYS A 80 0.42 -1.58 11.43
C CYS A 80 -0.51 -2.80 11.24
N VAL A 81 -0.46 -3.76 12.16
CA VAL A 81 -1.31 -4.96 12.15
C VAL A 81 -2.79 -4.57 12.31
N ASP A 82 -3.11 -3.65 13.21
CA ASP A 82 -4.48 -3.16 13.44
C ASP A 82 -5.03 -2.44 12.21
N ALA A 83 -4.21 -1.70 11.46
CA ALA A 83 -4.61 -1.10 10.20
C ALA A 83 -4.97 -2.17 9.15
N LEU A 84 -4.14 -3.21 8.99
CA LEU A 84 -4.42 -4.33 8.09
C LEU A 84 -5.64 -5.15 8.53
N CYS A 85 -5.93 -5.20 9.83
CA CYS A 85 -7.11 -5.88 10.36
C CYS A 85 -8.43 -5.15 10.03
N ARG A 86 -8.40 -3.84 9.77
CA ARG A 86 -9.60 -2.99 9.58
C ARG A 86 -9.93 -2.66 8.12
N THR A 87 -9.01 -2.93 7.19
CA THR A 87 -9.17 -2.66 5.76
C THR A 87 -9.55 -3.93 4.97
N ASN A 88 -10.13 -3.77 3.79
CA ASN A 88 -10.24 -4.85 2.79
C ASN A 88 -9.16 -4.76 1.71
N TYR A 89 -8.37 -3.69 1.70
CA TYR A 89 -7.44 -3.38 0.62
C TYR A 89 -6.07 -2.97 1.17
N ALA A 90 -5.02 -3.53 0.59
CA ALA A 90 -3.65 -3.12 0.84
C ALA A 90 -2.83 -3.11 -0.45
N THR A 91 -1.78 -2.29 -0.50
CA THR A 91 -0.77 -2.31 -1.57
C THR A 91 0.60 -2.56 -0.97
N VAL A 92 1.46 -3.28 -1.69
CA VAL A 92 2.85 -3.53 -1.28
C VAL A 92 3.80 -3.00 -2.34
N HIS A 93 4.66 -2.06 -1.97
CA HIS A 93 5.65 -1.46 -2.88
C HIS A 93 6.98 -1.29 -2.13
N VAL A 94 7.61 -2.42 -1.84
CA VAL A 94 8.85 -2.54 -1.07
C VAL A 94 9.96 -3.20 -1.89
N PHE A 95 11.19 -3.08 -1.42
CA PHE A 95 12.32 -3.83 -1.98
C PHE A 95 12.35 -5.28 -1.45
N PRO A 96 13.01 -6.22 -2.17
CA PRO A 96 13.05 -7.63 -1.79
C PRO A 96 13.45 -7.90 -0.33
N GLY A 97 14.35 -7.09 0.23
CA GLY A 97 14.83 -7.25 1.61
C GLY A 97 13.76 -7.04 2.69
N ALA A 98 12.60 -6.47 2.35
CA ALA A 98 11.48 -6.28 3.28
C ALA A 98 10.40 -7.37 3.15
N CYS A 99 10.49 -8.28 2.18
CA CYS A 99 9.40 -9.24 1.92
C CYS A 99 9.12 -10.17 3.11
N GLU A 100 10.15 -10.59 3.83
CA GLU A 100 10.00 -11.45 5.01
C GLU A 100 9.20 -10.75 6.12
N SER A 101 9.64 -9.55 6.53
CA SER A 101 8.98 -8.81 7.61
C SER A 101 7.56 -8.38 7.23
N ILE A 102 7.32 -7.99 5.98
CA ILE A 102 5.98 -7.67 5.50
C ILE A 102 5.09 -8.91 5.41
N GLY A 103 5.60 -10.05 4.95
CA GLY A 103 4.86 -11.31 4.93
C GLY A 103 4.46 -11.76 6.33
N HIS A 104 5.37 -11.68 7.30
CA HIS A 104 5.07 -11.97 8.71
C HIS A 104 4.04 -11.00 9.30
N MET A 105 4.09 -9.71 8.96
CA MET A 105 3.10 -8.72 9.37
C MET A 105 1.70 -9.01 8.81
N ILE A 106 1.62 -9.41 7.54
CA ILE A 106 0.35 -9.81 6.92
C ILE A 106 -0.21 -11.05 7.61
N ALA A 107 0.64 -12.03 7.95
CA ALA A 107 0.22 -13.20 8.70
C ALA A 107 -0.33 -12.85 10.10
N ASP A 108 0.31 -11.92 10.83
CA ASP A 108 -0.20 -11.46 12.11
C ASP A 108 -1.55 -10.72 11.96
N ALA A 109 -1.75 -9.97 10.87
CA ALA A 109 -3.04 -9.39 10.54
C ALA A 109 -4.11 -10.45 10.24
N ILE A 110 -3.76 -11.52 9.50
CA ILE A 110 -4.66 -12.66 9.27
C ILE A 110 -5.06 -13.32 10.59
N ARG A 111 -4.09 -13.57 11.49
CA ARG A 111 -4.34 -14.14 12.82
C ARG A 111 -5.28 -13.25 13.64
N ALA A 112 -5.06 -11.93 13.62
CA ALA A 112 -5.92 -10.97 14.30
C ALA A 112 -7.35 -10.98 13.72
N ARG A 113 -7.51 -11.04 12.40
CA ARG A 113 -8.81 -11.11 11.72
C ARG A 113 -9.57 -12.38 12.08
N VAL A 114 -8.89 -13.53 12.11
CA VAL A 114 -9.48 -14.81 12.53
C VAL A 114 -9.90 -14.76 14.00
N ALA A 115 -9.06 -14.24 14.88
CA ALA A 115 -9.38 -14.10 16.30
C ALA A 115 -10.58 -13.16 16.54
N ALA A 116 -10.75 -12.15 15.70
CA ALA A 116 -11.91 -11.25 15.73
C ALA A 116 -13.17 -11.84 15.08
N GLY A 117 -13.11 -13.04 14.49
CA GLY A 117 -14.23 -13.64 13.76
C GLY A 117 -14.60 -12.88 12.47
N SER A 118 -13.63 -12.19 11.86
CA SER A 118 -13.83 -11.49 10.60
C SER A 118 -14.06 -12.47 9.45
N GLU A 119 -15.06 -12.19 8.62
CA GLU A 119 -15.33 -12.94 7.38
C GLU A 119 -14.99 -12.13 6.11
N GLU A 120 -14.55 -10.89 6.31
CA GLU A 120 -14.28 -9.89 5.27
C GLU A 120 -12.99 -10.21 4.49
N PRO A 121 -12.94 -10.03 3.17
CA PRO A 121 -11.73 -10.28 2.39
C PRO A 121 -10.63 -9.25 2.67
N LEU A 122 -9.38 -9.62 2.39
CA LEU A 122 -8.23 -8.72 2.33
C LEU A 122 -7.50 -8.95 0.99
N ASP A 123 -7.67 -8.02 0.05
CA ASP A 123 -6.98 -8.04 -1.22
C ASP A 123 -5.71 -7.19 -1.15
N ILE A 124 -4.59 -7.81 -1.52
CA ILE A 124 -3.25 -7.22 -1.46
C ILE A 124 -2.70 -7.12 -2.88
N TYR A 125 -2.53 -5.88 -3.33
CA TYR A 125 -1.96 -5.54 -4.63
C TYR A 125 -0.44 -5.42 -4.51
N ILE A 126 0.28 -6.37 -5.11
CA ILE A 126 1.73 -6.45 -5.06
C ILE A 126 2.31 -5.61 -6.21
N CYS A 127 2.79 -4.42 -5.85
CA CYS A 127 3.33 -3.37 -6.73
C CYS A 127 4.87 -3.33 -6.66
N VAL A 128 5.52 -4.44 -6.98
CA VAL A 128 6.98 -4.59 -6.90
C VAL A 128 7.61 -4.93 -8.25
N ASN A 129 8.92 -4.71 -8.37
CA ASN A 129 9.68 -4.98 -9.60
C ASN A 129 10.69 -6.12 -9.40
N PHE A 130 10.20 -7.27 -8.97
CA PHE A 130 10.96 -8.52 -8.91
C PHE A 130 10.03 -9.70 -9.18
N LEU A 131 10.59 -10.79 -9.70
CA LEU A 131 9.83 -11.96 -10.12
C LEU A 131 9.33 -12.76 -8.91
N ASN A 132 8.25 -13.51 -9.15
CA ASN A 132 7.67 -14.48 -8.22
C ASN A 132 7.22 -13.86 -6.89
N ALA A 133 6.69 -12.64 -6.93
CA ALA A 133 6.40 -11.88 -5.73
C ALA A 133 5.29 -12.56 -4.91
N THR A 134 4.24 -13.07 -5.57
CA THR A 134 3.20 -13.87 -4.92
C THR A 134 3.77 -15.08 -4.20
N GLN A 135 4.65 -15.87 -4.83
CA GLN A 135 5.23 -17.06 -4.19
C GLN A 135 6.10 -16.68 -2.99
N ILE A 136 6.84 -15.57 -3.08
CA ILE A 136 7.67 -15.06 -1.98
C ILE A 136 6.79 -14.66 -0.79
N PHE A 137 5.74 -13.86 -1.01
CA PHE A 137 4.85 -13.43 0.06
C PHE A 137 4.05 -14.58 0.65
N THR A 138 3.51 -15.48 -0.17
CA THR A 138 2.81 -16.70 0.29
C THR A 138 3.68 -17.50 1.24
N LYS A 139 4.94 -17.76 0.87
CA LYS A 139 5.88 -18.49 1.73
C LYS A 139 6.01 -17.83 3.10
N PHE A 140 6.32 -16.54 3.14
CA PHE A 140 6.53 -15.83 4.42
C PHE A 140 5.24 -15.73 5.24
N ILE A 141 4.09 -15.56 4.61
CA ILE A 141 2.80 -15.57 5.32
C ILE A 141 2.58 -16.94 5.97
N GLU A 142 2.71 -18.02 5.21
CA GLU A 142 2.45 -19.39 5.69
C GLU A 142 3.38 -19.87 6.80
N GLU A 143 4.60 -19.33 6.88
CA GLU A 143 5.55 -19.59 7.97
C GLU A 143 5.02 -19.18 9.35
N LYS A 144 4.07 -18.23 9.39
CA LYS A 144 3.50 -17.68 10.62
C LYS A 144 2.06 -18.11 10.91
N LEU A 145 1.40 -18.79 9.98
CA LEU A 145 0.07 -19.34 10.22
C LEU A 145 0.19 -20.67 10.97
N GLU A 146 -0.38 -20.73 12.16
CA GLU A 146 -0.22 -21.85 13.10
C GLU A 146 -1.46 -22.77 13.08
N THR A 147 -2.65 -22.23 12.81
CA THR A 147 -3.92 -22.99 12.92
C THR A 147 -4.56 -23.31 11.57
N PRO A 148 -5.38 -24.37 11.48
CA PRO A 148 -6.17 -24.64 10.28
C PRO A 148 -7.11 -23.49 9.89
N ALA A 149 -7.66 -22.78 10.88
CA ALA A 149 -8.55 -21.63 10.64
C ALA A 149 -7.81 -20.47 9.99
N GLU A 150 -6.58 -20.16 10.44
CA GLU A 150 -5.73 -19.14 9.82
C GLU A 150 -5.35 -19.49 8.37
N ARG A 151 -4.99 -20.75 8.13
CA ARG A 151 -4.66 -21.22 6.77
C ARG A 151 -5.87 -21.20 5.84
N ALA A 152 -7.03 -21.61 6.33
CA ALA A 152 -8.29 -21.53 5.57
C ALA A 152 -8.64 -20.07 5.25
N TYR A 153 -8.54 -19.17 6.22
CA TYR A 153 -8.77 -17.75 6.01
C TYR A 153 -7.83 -17.16 4.96
N PHE A 154 -6.53 -17.48 5.01
CA PHE A 154 -5.58 -17.04 4.00
C PHE A 154 -5.96 -17.53 2.59
N GLN A 155 -6.35 -18.80 2.44
CA GLN A 155 -6.72 -19.37 1.14
C GLN A 155 -8.04 -18.81 0.58
N GLU A 156 -9.02 -18.61 1.44
CA GLU A 156 -10.39 -18.29 1.05
C GLU A 156 -10.66 -16.78 1.00
N LYS A 157 -10.00 -16.00 1.85
CA LYS A 157 -10.32 -14.59 2.10
C LYS A 157 -9.19 -13.61 1.79
N VAL A 158 -7.98 -14.09 1.51
CA VAL A 158 -6.86 -13.21 1.11
C VAL A 158 -6.58 -13.37 -0.38
N GLY A 159 -6.63 -12.27 -1.10
CA GLY A 159 -6.20 -12.19 -2.49
C GLY A 159 -4.79 -11.62 -2.57
N LEU A 160 -3.88 -12.31 -3.25
CA LEU A 160 -2.55 -11.80 -3.57
C LEU A 160 -2.46 -11.61 -5.08
N SER A 161 -2.48 -10.37 -5.55
CA SER A 161 -2.46 -10.05 -6.97
C SER A 161 -1.16 -9.36 -7.35
N GLU A 162 -0.44 -9.90 -8.32
CA GLU A 162 0.67 -9.17 -8.94
C GLU A 162 0.11 -8.08 -9.84
N THR A 163 0.80 -6.93 -9.86
CA THR A 163 0.35 -5.76 -10.58
C THR A 163 1.43 -5.26 -11.53
N LEU A 164 1.00 -4.53 -12.56
CA LEU A 164 1.93 -3.85 -13.46
C LEU A 164 2.03 -2.36 -13.09
N VAL A 165 3.10 -1.98 -12.40
CA VAL A 165 3.33 -0.58 -12.03
C VAL A 165 3.77 0.22 -13.27
N GLN A 166 2.84 0.97 -13.87
CA GLN A 166 3.10 1.77 -15.08
C GLN A 166 3.38 3.25 -14.80
N ARG A 167 3.10 3.74 -13.59
CA ARG A 167 3.44 5.11 -13.20
C ARG A 167 4.88 5.18 -12.70
N ASN A 168 5.72 5.88 -13.46
CA ASN A 168 7.12 6.07 -13.09
C ASN A 168 7.25 7.10 -11.96
N GLY A 169 8.04 6.79 -10.94
CA GLY A 169 8.46 7.73 -9.90
C GLY A 169 9.86 8.28 -10.16
N ALA A 170 9.95 9.56 -10.52
CA ALA A 170 11.20 10.26 -10.76
C ALA A 170 11.77 10.88 -9.47
N ILE A 171 13.01 11.35 -9.53
CA ILE A 171 13.58 12.17 -8.47
C ILE A 171 13.04 13.60 -8.66
N PRO A 172 12.42 14.22 -7.65
CA PRO A 172 11.99 15.61 -7.75
C PRO A 172 13.16 16.56 -7.98
N GLN A 173 12.92 17.63 -8.74
CA GLN A 173 13.92 18.66 -8.98
C GLN A 173 14.13 19.53 -7.72
N PRO A 174 15.29 20.22 -7.57
CA PRO A 174 15.58 21.03 -6.38
C PRO A 174 14.51 22.07 -6.06
N GLU A 175 13.86 22.64 -7.07
CA GLU A 175 12.84 23.68 -6.94
C GLU A 175 11.53 23.09 -6.40
N MET A 176 11.22 21.84 -6.78
CA MET A 176 10.07 21.10 -6.25
C MET A 176 10.29 20.76 -4.77
N LEU A 177 11.51 20.33 -4.41
CA LEU A 177 11.88 20.01 -3.02
C LEU A 177 11.90 21.25 -2.12
N ALA A 178 12.26 22.40 -2.69
CA ALA A 178 12.21 23.68 -1.99
C ALA A 178 10.77 24.14 -1.69
N GLU A 179 9.81 23.74 -2.54
CA GLU A 179 8.38 24.01 -2.33
C GLU A 179 7.76 23.05 -1.31
N ASP A 180 8.05 21.75 -1.44
CA ASP A 180 7.58 20.72 -0.53
C ASP A 180 8.65 19.63 -0.38
N PRO A 181 9.24 19.45 0.83
CA PRO A 181 10.30 18.48 1.04
C PRO A 181 9.85 17.02 0.88
N LEU A 182 8.54 16.74 0.94
CA LEU A 182 7.94 15.42 0.75
C LEU A 182 7.39 15.19 -0.66
N VAL A 183 7.55 16.18 -1.56
CA VAL A 183 7.02 16.15 -2.92
C VAL A 183 7.37 14.85 -3.65
N CYS A 184 6.40 14.32 -4.38
CA CYS A 184 6.60 13.22 -5.30
C CYS A 184 6.53 13.75 -6.74
N TYR A 185 7.42 13.24 -7.60
CA TYR A 185 7.41 13.57 -9.02
C TYR A 185 7.17 12.30 -9.83
N SER A 186 6.11 12.27 -10.64
CA SER A 186 5.69 11.06 -11.36
C SER A 186 5.17 11.33 -12.77
N SER A 187 4.96 10.27 -13.56
CA SER A 187 4.07 10.35 -14.73
C SER A 187 2.59 10.41 -14.31
N ASP A 188 1.68 10.52 -15.27
CA ASP A 188 0.25 10.82 -15.09
C ASP A 188 -0.70 9.62 -15.24
N ILE A 189 -0.18 8.40 -15.43
CA ILE A 189 -1.00 7.18 -15.55
C ILE A 189 -1.89 6.98 -14.31
N ASP A 190 -3.20 6.87 -14.49
CA ASP A 190 -4.21 6.93 -13.42
C ASP A 190 -4.94 5.60 -13.16
N PHE A 191 -4.42 4.48 -13.68
CA PHE A 191 -4.98 3.16 -13.46
C PHE A 191 -3.89 2.13 -13.15
N LEU A 192 -4.22 1.16 -12.29
CA LEU A 192 -3.36 0.05 -11.90
C LEU A 192 -3.85 -1.25 -12.56
N PRO A 193 -3.12 -1.79 -13.55
CA PRO A 193 -3.38 -3.13 -14.06
C PRO A 193 -3.11 -4.20 -12.99
N VAL A 194 -4.06 -5.09 -12.78
CA VAL A 194 -3.99 -6.20 -11.82
C VAL A 194 -4.43 -7.50 -12.45
N ASP A 195 -3.92 -8.61 -11.91
CA ASP A 195 -4.56 -9.90 -12.12
C ASP A 195 -5.77 -10.01 -11.20
N ALA A 196 -6.97 -10.10 -11.77
CA ALA A 196 -8.21 -10.15 -11.01
C ALA A 196 -8.55 -11.56 -10.50
N ASP A 197 -8.00 -12.61 -11.11
CA ASP A 197 -8.29 -14.02 -10.77
C ASP A 197 -8.03 -14.36 -9.27
N PRO A 198 -6.95 -13.89 -8.62
CA PRO A 198 -6.71 -14.19 -7.21
C PRO A 198 -7.51 -13.34 -6.22
N LEU A 199 -8.18 -12.27 -6.66
CA LEU A 199 -8.90 -11.35 -5.78
C LEU A 199 -10.13 -12.02 -5.14
N LYS A 200 -10.44 -11.62 -3.90
CA LYS A 200 -11.58 -12.14 -3.13
C LYS A 200 -12.71 -11.13 -2.99
N GLY A 201 -12.40 -9.84 -3.07
CA GLY A 201 -13.35 -8.74 -3.09
C GLY A 201 -13.49 -8.10 -4.47
N GLU A 202 -14.33 -7.06 -4.54
CA GLU A 202 -14.44 -6.24 -5.75
C GLU A 202 -13.27 -5.25 -5.82
N PRO A 203 -12.56 -5.16 -6.95
CA PRO A 203 -11.49 -4.18 -7.11
C PRO A 203 -12.05 -2.75 -7.02
N PRO A 204 -11.33 -1.82 -6.39
CA PRO A 204 -11.75 -0.43 -6.31
C PRO A 204 -11.63 0.28 -7.66
N ALA A 205 -12.28 1.43 -7.80
CA ALA A 205 -12.19 2.23 -9.02
C ALA A 205 -10.73 2.58 -9.35
N GLY A 206 -10.34 2.41 -10.61
CA GLY A 206 -8.98 2.66 -11.09
C GLY A 206 -8.03 1.46 -10.95
N VAL A 207 -8.46 0.37 -10.32
CA VAL A 207 -7.75 -0.93 -10.29
C VAL A 207 -8.45 -1.85 -11.29
N ASN A 208 -7.75 -2.21 -12.38
CA ASN A 208 -8.35 -2.83 -13.58
C ASN A 208 -7.62 -4.09 -14.02
#